data_AF-A0A0U1KSH6-F1
#
_entry.id   AF-A0A0U1KSH6-F1
#
_cell.length_a   1.000
_cell.length_b   1.000
_cell.length_c   1.000
_cell.angle_alpha   90.00
_cell.angle_beta   90.00
_cell.angle_gamma   90.00
#
_symmetry.space_group_name_H-M   'P 1'
#
loop_
_entity.id
_entity.type
_entity.pdbx_description
1 polymer ?
#
loop_
_entity_poly.entity_id
_entity_poly.type
_entity_poly.pdbx_seq_one_letter_code
_entity_poly.pdbx_strand_id
1 'polypeptide(L)'
;MKDGDRHITKKKHEIISNYIIEHYSSLYGSTEKQFEVHKIYGTSESDGVLSVYMWSYYCGFNKTTGTEEQSGHSLPAVIKLKKEEERYAVIEYIEPQDGNGYQSSLKNMFPEKYLELVQQDNGNIEDLQKEMNKKVKKWLEE
;
A
#
# COMPACT_ATOMS: atom_id res chain seq x y z
N MET A 1 -5.24 6.63 -17.32
CA MET A 1 -5.57 5.90 -16.08
C MET A 1 -6.63 4.87 -16.39
N LYS A 2 -6.37 3.58 -16.13
CA LYS A 2 -7.47 2.61 -16.04
C LYS A 2 -7.95 2.61 -14.59
N ASP A 3 -9.22 2.93 -14.39
CA ASP A 3 -10.07 2.96 -13.19
C ASP A 3 -9.58 3.61 -11.88
N GLY A 4 -8.30 3.49 -11.50
CA GLY A 4 -7.71 4.17 -10.34
C GLY A 4 -8.43 3.85 -9.02
N ASP A 5 -8.49 4.85 -8.13
CA ASP A 5 -9.15 4.79 -6.82
C ASP A 5 -10.65 5.12 -6.86
N ARG A 6 -11.26 5.30 -8.04
CA ARG A 6 -12.65 5.78 -8.20
C ARG A 6 -13.71 5.02 -7.40
N HIS A 7 -13.44 3.76 -7.04
CA HIS A 7 -14.36 2.87 -6.33
C HIS A 7 -13.97 2.67 -4.84
N ILE A 8 -12.96 3.38 -4.37
CA ILE A 8 -12.41 3.27 -3.02
C ILE A 8 -12.79 4.52 -2.22
N THR A 9 -13.47 4.30 -1.10
CA THR A 9 -13.84 5.38 -0.18
C THR A 9 -12.68 5.70 0.75
N LYS A 10 -12.67 6.89 1.34
CA LYS A 10 -11.68 7.26 2.37
C LYS A 10 -11.56 6.21 3.48
N LYS A 11 -12.69 5.67 3.94
CA LYS A 11 -12.73 4.60 4.96
C LYS A 11 -11.99 3.33 4.50
N LYS A 12 -12.07 2.96 3.21
CA LYS A 12 -11.33 1.81 2.68
C LYS A 12 -9.83 2.10 2.59
N HIS A 13 -9.42 3.31 2.21
CA HIS A 13 -8.01 3.72 2.27
C HIS A 13 -7.46 3.60 3.70
N GLU A 14 -8.21 4.08 4.70
CA GLU A 14 -7.82 3.97 6.11
C GLU A 14 -7.69 2.51 6.58
N ILE A 15 -8.64 1.64 6.20
CA ILE A 15 -8.58 0.21 6.50
C ILE A 15 -7.31 -0.44 5.90
N ILE A 16 -7.01 -0.13 4.63
CA ILE A 16 -5.83 -0.65 3.93
C ILE A 16 -4.55 -0.18 4.63
N SER A 17 -4.38 1.13 4.86
CA SER A 17 -3.19 1.67 5.50
C SER A 17 -2.99 1.12 6.91
N ASN A 18 -4.06 1.05 7.71
CA ASN A 18 -3.97 0.54 9.08
C ASN A 18 -3.58 -0.95 9.09
N TYR A 19 -4.17 -1.76 8.21
CA TYR A 19 -3.81 -3.16 8.09
C TYR A 19 -2.34 -3.35 7.75
N ILE A 20 -1.81 -2.60 6.78
CA ILE A 20 -0.41 -2.72 6.36
C ILE A 20 0.51 -2.27 7.49
N ILE A 21 0.18 -1.18 8.19
CA ILE A 21 0.96 -0.71 9.34
C ILE A 21 1.02 -1.79 10.44
N GLU A 22 -0.11 -2.41 10.75
CA GLU A 22 -0.20 -3.49 11.73
C GLU A 22 0.56 -4.74 11.27
N HIS A 23 0.41 -5.12 10.00
CA HIS A 23 1.08 -6.27 9.38
C HIS A 23 2.61 -6.21 9.56
N TYR A 24 3.19 -5.02 9.44
CA TYR A 24 4.64 -4.81 9.56
C TYR A 24 5.11 -4.33 10.93
N SER A 25 4.21 -4.14 11.89
CA SER A 25 4.50 -3.52 13.20
C SER A 25 5.60 -4.23 14.00
N SER A 26 5.80 -5.54 13.78
CA SER A 26 6.84 -6.34 14.45
C SER A 26 8.03 -6.71 13.55
N LEU A 27 8.00 -6.34 12.26
CA LEU A 27 8.98 -6.79 11.27
C LEU A 27 10.13 -5.78 11.06
N TYR A 28 9.87 -4.50 11.30
CA TYR A 28 10.88 -3.45 11.20
C TYR A 28 11.47 -3.08 12.56
N GLY A 29 12.67 -2.49 12.54
CA GLY A 29 13.29 -1.92 13.73
C GLY A 29 12.38 -0.88 14.38
N SER A 30 12.56 -0.67 15.70
CA SER A 30 11.73 0.25 16.47
C SER A 30 11.86 1.68 15.94
N THR A 31 10.79 2.20 15.34
CA THR A 31 10.60 3.64 15.07
C THR A 31 9.45 4.18 15.91
N GLU A 32 9.39 5.49 16.13
CA GLU A 32 8.35 6.11 16.97
C GLU A 32 6.95 6.04 16.35
N LYS A 33 6.85 6.18 15.02
CA LYS A 33 5.58 6.06 14.30
C LYS A 33 5.80 5.52 12.90
N GLN A 34 4.82 4.77 12.40
CA GLN A 34 4.82 4.26 11.04
C GLN A 34 3.62 4.81 10.26
N PHE A 35 3.82 5.01 8.97
CA PHE A 35 2.81 5.49 8.05
C PHE A 35 2.82 4.63 6.80
N GLU A 36 1.67 4.61 6.14
CA GLU A 36 1.51 4.00 4.84
C GLU A 36 0.77 4.98 3.91
N VAL A 37 1.19 5.01 2.66
CA VAL A 37 0.48 5.62 1.55
C VAL A 37 0.53 4.68 0.35
N HIS A 38 -0.48 4.73 -0.51
CA HIS A 38 -0.54 3.86 -1.68
C HIS A 38 -1.11 4.55 -2.91
N LYS A 39 -0.71 4.02 -4.07
CA LYS A 39 -1.28 4.34 -5.37
C LYS A 39 -2.15 3.17 -5.82
N ILE A 40 -3.41 3.43 -6.14
CA ILE A 40 -4.33 2.38 -6.63
C ILE A 40 -4.35 2.39 -8.15
N TYR A 41 -4.01 1.26 -8.75
CA TYR A 41 -4.11 1.04 -10.19
C TYR A 41 -5.53 0.69 -10.62
N GLY A 42 -6.27 0.01 -9.75
CA GLY A 42 -7.67 -0.28 -9.96
C GLY A 42 -8.17 -1.37 -9.04
N THR A 43 -9.36 -1.88 -9.35
CA THR A 43 -10.05 -2.87 -8.54
C THR A 43 -10.73 -3.91 -9.40
N SER A 44 -11.05 -5.05 -8.80
CA SER A 44 -11.97 -6.05 -9.35
C SER A 44 -12.78 -6.66 -8.22
N GLU A 45 -14.03 -7.01 -8.47
CA GLU A 45 -14.88 -7.67 -7.49
C GLU A 45 -15.35 -9.02 -8.03
N SER A 46 -15.20 -10.08 -7.22
CA SER A 46 -15.70 -11.43 -7.51
C SER A 46 -16.17 -12.06 -6.21
N ASP A 47 -17.32 -12.73 -6.21
CA ASP A 47 -17.85 -13.45 -5.05
C ASP A 47 -17.94 -12.60 -3.76
N GLY A 48 -18.22 -11.31 -3.91
CA GLY A 48 -18.30 -10.33 -2.80
C GLY A 48 -16.94 -9.96 -2.20
N VAL A 49 -15.83 -10.30 -2.86
CA VAL A 49 -14.46 -9.93 -2.50
C VAL A 49 -13.95 -8.87 -3.47
N LEU A 50 -13.57 -7.71 -2.92
CA LEU A 50 -12.96 -6.61 -3.64
C LEU A 50 -11.44 -6.76 -3.59
N SER A 51 -10.82 -7.08 -4.72
CA SER A 51 -9.37 -7.01 -4.89
C SER A 51 -8.97 -5.59 -5.27
N VAL A 52 -7.99 -5.04 -4.54
CA VAL A 52 -7.39 -3.73 -4.81
C VAL A 52 -5.95 -3.94 -5.25
N TYR A 53 -5.63 -3.48 -6.46
CA TYR A 53 -4.32 -3.59 -7.08
C TYR A 53 -3.57 -2.28 -6.88
N MET A 54 -2.48 -2.29 -6.13
CA MET A 54 -1.85 -1.05 -5.65
C MET A 54 -0.33 -1.13 -5.58
N TRP A 55 0.30 0.03 -5.45
CA TRP A 55 1.66 0.18 -4.98
C TRP A 55 1.61 0.74 -3.57
N SER A 56 2.18 0.01 -2.60
CA SER A 56 2.23 0.46 -1.21
C SER A 56 3.60 1.02 -0.88
N TYR A 57 3.60 2.09 -0.09
CA TYR A 57 4.78 2.72 0.44
C TYR A 57 4.60 2.90 1.95
N TYR A 58 5.35 2.08 2.70
CA TYR A 58 5.31 2.00 4.15
C TYR A 58 6.66 2.44 4.70
N CYS A 59 6.64 3.40 5.63
CA CYS A 59 7.86 3.90 6.28
C CYS A 59 7.66 4.18 7.76
N GLY A 60 8.73 3.97 8.53
CA GLY A 60 8.88 4.34 9.93
C GLY A 60 9.70 5.62 10.11
N PHE A 61 9.31 6.44 11.09
CA PHE A 61 9.87 7.77 11.35
C PHE A 61 10.09 8.00 12.84
N ASN A 62 11.05 8.87 13.16
CA ASN A 62 11.33 9.38 14.50
C ASN A 62 11.25 10.91 14.48
N LYS A 63 10.72 11.52 15.54
CA LYS A 63 10.64 13.00 15.63
C LYS A 63 12.01 13.66 15.50
N THR A 64 13.07 13.01 15.99
CA THR A 64 14.44 13.53 15.94
C THR A 64 15.02 13.64 14.53
N THR A 65 14.56 12.80 13.60
CA THR A 65 15.02 12.78 12.20
C THR A 65 14.01 13.41 11.23
N GLY A 66 12.86 13.86 11.75
CA GLY A 66 11.86 14.60 10.99
C GLY A 66 11.23 13.74 9.88
N THR A 67 11.42 14.15 8.62
CA THR A 67 10.88 13.45 7.45
C THR A 67 11.84 12.41 6.86
N GLU A 68 12.97 12.16 7.51
CA GLU A 68 13.90 11.12 7.07
C GLU A 68 13.37 9.73 7.46
N GLU A 69 13.23 8.86 6.47
CA GLU A 69 12.78 7.48 6.65
C GLU A 69 13.83 6.66 7.42
N GLN A 70 13.39 5.95 8.45
CA GLN A 70 14.28 5.15 9.30
C GLN A 70 14.20 3.65 8.98
N SER A 71 13.06 3.23 8.44
CA SER A 71 12.76 1.88 8.00
C SER A 71 11.63 1.93 6.99
N GLY A 72 11.47 0.90 6.17
CA GLY A 72 10.33 0.82 5.27
C GLY A 72 10.60 -0.04 4.06
N HIS A 73 9.62 -0.04 3.17
CA HIS A 73 9.70 -0.64 1.84
C HIS A 73 8.69 0.03 0.91
N SER A 74 8.88 -0.24 -0.37
CA SER A 74 8.04 0.24 -1.45
C SER A 74 7.88 -0.90 -2.45
N LEU A 75 6.67 -1.44 -2.57
CA LEU A 75 6.42 -2.63 -3.39
C LEU A 75 4.98 -2.64 -3.96
N PRO A 76 4.76 -3.34 -5.08
CA PRO A 76 3.40 -3.62 -5.54
C PRO A 76 2.73 -4.64 -4.63
N ALA A 77 1.43 -4.47 -4.39
CA ALA A 77 0.66 -5.38 -3.55
C ALA A 77 -0.78 -5.55 -4.05
N VAL A 78 -1.38 -6.66 -3.67
CA VAL A 78 -2.83 -6.90 -3.81
C VAL A 78 -3.43 -7.09 -2.43
N ILE A 79 -4.41 -6.27 -2.09
CA ILE A 79 -5.15 -6.41 -0.84
C ILE A 79 -6.61 -6.75 -1.16
N LYS A 80 -7.15 -7.76 -0.48
CA LYS A 80 -8.52 -8.23 -0.68
C LYS A 80 -9.38 -7.83 0.50
N LEU A 81 -10.47 -7.13 0.20
CA LEU A 81 -11.45 -6.67 1.16
C LEU A 81 -12.74 -7.46 1.01
N LYS A 82 -13.31 -7.92 2.11
CA LYS A 82 -14.65 -8.51 2.14
C LYS A 82 -15.56 -7.67 3.01
N LYS A 83 -16.80 -7.49 2.58
CA LYS A 83 -17.81 -6.84 3.42
C LYS A 83 -18.25 -7.82 4.51
N GLU A 84 -18.11 -7.41 5.76
CA GLU A 84 -18.60 -8.09 6.95
C GLU A 84 -19.60 -7.16 7.63
N GLU A 85 -20.89 -7.52 7.60
CA GLU A 85 -21.98 -6.71 8.12
C GLU A 85 -21.95 -5.26 7.58
N GLU A 86 -21.58 -4.28 8.41
CA GLU A 86 -21.47 -2.86 8.09
C GLU A 86 -20.02 -2.37 7.86
N ARG A 87 -19.04 -3.28 7.91
CA ARG A 87 -17.61 -2.98 7.81
C ARG A 87 -16.96 -3.77 6.67
N TYR A 88 -15.77 -3.34 6.28
CA TYR A 88 -14.90 -4.11 5.39
C TYR A 88 -13.77 -4.67 6.24
N ALA A 89 -13.45 -5.95 6.05
CA ALA A 89 -12.30 -6.61 6.63
C ALA A 89 -11.29 -6.95 5.53
N VAL A 90 -10.01 -6.85 5.86
CA VAL A 90 -8.94 -7.39 5.01
C VAL A 90 -8.89 -8.89 5.22
N ILE A 91 -9.09 -9.66 4.15
CA ILE A 91 -9.06 -11.12 4.20
C ILE A 91 -7.77 -11.70 3.61
N GLU A 92 -7.03 -10.91 2.85
CA GLU A 92 -5.77 -11.33 2.24
C GLU A 92 -4.92 -10.11 1.86
N TYR A 93 -3.60 -10.23 2.04
CA TYR A 93 -2.59 -9.29 1.59
C TYR A 93 -1.48 -10.07 0.89
N ILE A 94 -1.19 -9.72 -0.36
CA ILE A 94 -0.32 -10.48 -1.25
C ILE A 94 0.78 -9.57 -1.77
N GLU A 95 2.01 -10.01 -1.60
CA GLU A 95 3.23 -9.36 -2.08
C GLU A 95 3.93 -10.21 -3.15
N PRO A 96 4.69 -9.60 -4.07
CA PRO A 96 5.51 -10.35 -5.00
C PRO A 96 6.60 -11.11 -4.24
N GLN A 97 7.10 -12.18 -4.86
CA GLN A 97 8.32 -12.83 -4.41
C GLN A 97 9.52 -11.94 -4.68
N ASP A 98 10.59 -12.12 -3.91
CA ASP A 98 11.85 -11.43 -4.15
C ASP A 98 12.70 -12.08 -5.25
N GLY A 99 13.68 -11.32 -5.75
CA GLY A 99 14.71 -11.80 -6.66
C GLY A 99 14.16 -12.38 -7.97
N ASN A 100 14.61 -13.58 -8.34
CA ASN A 100 14.25 -14.21 -9.60
C ASN A 100 12.74 -14.53 -9.73
N GLY A 101 12.02 -14.62 -8.61
CA GLY A 101 10.57 -14.88 -8.58
C GLY A 101 9.71 -13.65 -8.86
N TYR A 102 10.27 -12.45 -8.74
CA TYR A 102 9.51 -11.18 -8.75
C TYR A 102 8.63 -10.99 -9.97
N GLN A 103 9.19 -11.15 -11.17
CA GLN A 103 8.44 -10.92 -12.41
C GLN A 103 7.32 -11.96 -12.61
N SER A 104 7.55 -13.22 -12.23
CA SER A 104 6.53 -14.27 -12.31
C SER A 104 5.41 -14.08 -11.29
N SER A 105 5.73 -13.75 -10.04
CA SER A 105 4.71 -13.50 -9.02
C SER A 105 3.87 -12.28 -9.38
N LEU A 106 4.49 -11.22 -9.91
CA LEU A 106 3.78 -10.01 -10.28
C LEU A 106 2.71 -10.28 -11.36
N LYS A 107 3.08 -11.07 -12.39
CA LYS A 107 2.16 -11.52 -13.45
C LYS A 107 1.00 -12.37 -12.94
N ASN A 108 1.22 -13.16 -11.89
CA ASN A 108 0.17 -13.98 -11.28
C ASN A 108 -0.76 -13.18 -10.37
N MET A 109 -0.24 -12.11 -9.74
CA MET A 109 -0.98 -11.28 -8.80
C MET A 109 -1.87 -10.24 -9.48
N PHE A 110 -1.40 -9.64 -10.58
CA PHE A 110 -2.06 -8.50 -11.21
C PHE A 110 -2.73 -8.88 -12.54
N PRO A 111 -3.95 -8.38 -12.81
CA PRO A 111 -4.53 -8.38 -14.15
C PRO A 111 -3.59 -7.70 -15.15
N GLU A 112 -3.50 -8.26 -16.36
CA GLU A 112 -2.60 -7.77 -17.42
C GLU A 112 -2.75 -6.27 -17.69
N LYS A 113 -3.97 -5.74 -17.59
CA LYS A 113 -4.28 -4.32 -17.77
C LYS A 113 -3.56 -3.37 -16.79
N TYR A 114 -3.05 -3.87 -15.66
CA TYR A 114 -2.34 -3.08 -14.65
C TYR A 114 -0.84 -3.36 -14.61
N LEU A 115 -0.37 -4.47 -15.18
CA LEU A 115 1.04 -4.88 -15.13
C LEU A 115 1.99 -3.82 -15.70
N GLU A 116 1.63 -3.21 -16.84
CA GLU A 116 2.46 -2.18 -17.47
C GLU A 116 2.62 -0.95 -16.55
N LEU A 117 1.55 -0.54 -15.85
CA LEU A 117 1.59 0.60 -14.93
C LEU A 117 2.47 0.31 -13.72
N VAL A 118 2.34 -0.89 -13.15
CA VAL A 118 3.15 -1.32 -12.01
C VAL A 118 4.63 -1.39 -12.37
N GLN A 119 4.94 -1.88 -13.58
CA GLN A 119 6.33 -1.94 -14.07
C GLN A 119 6.92 -0.56 -14.32
N GLN A 120 6.11 0.40 -14.82
CA GLN A 120 6.53 1.79 -15.03
C GLN A 120 6.79 2.54 -13.72
N ASP A 121 6.01 2.26 -12.68
CA ASP A 121 6.16 2.88 -11.36
C ASP A 121 7.30 2.27 -10.53
N ASN A 122 7.94 1.19 -11.01
CA ASN A 122 9.03 0.56 -10.28
C ASN A 122 10.20 1.55 -10.11
N GLY A 123 10.40 2.01 -8.88
CA GLY A 123 11.38 3.05 -8.55
C GLY A 123 10.91 4.49 -8.79
N ASN A 124 9.67 4.71 -9.25
CA ASN A 124 9.08 6.02 -9.48
C ASN A 124 7.89 6.27 -8.53
N ILE A 125 8.22 6.63 -7.29
CA ILE A 125 7.26 6.82 -6.20
C ILE A 125 7.16 8.28 -5.72
N GLU A 126 7.54 9.25 -6.55
CA GLU A 126 7.66 10.67 -6.15
C GLU A 126 6.35 11.22 -5.53
N ASP A 127 5.20 10.88 -6.11
CA ASP A 127 3.90 11.31 -5.59
C ASP A 127 3.58 10.65 -4.24
N LEU A 128 3.96 9.39 -4.04
CA LEU A 128 3.82 8.72 -2.76
C LEU A 128 4.74 9.34 -1.70
N GLN A 129 5.97 9.70 -2.06
CA GLN A 129 6.88 10.42 -1.17
C GLN A 129 6.32 11.78 -0.76
N LYS A 130 5.69 12.52 -1.67
CA LYS A 130 5.00 13.79 -1.35
C LYS A 130 3.85 13.56 -0.37
N GLU A 131 3.00 12.57 -0.61
CA GLU A 131 1.88 12.25 0.30
C GLU A 131 2.35 11.76 1.67
N MET A 132 3.40 10.92 1.70
CA MET A 132 4.04 10.47 2.93
C MET A 132 4.56 11.66 3.74
N ASN A 133 5.33 12.55 3.10
CA ASN A 133 5.87 13.74 3.74
C ASN A 133 4.79 14.67 4.30
N LYS A 134 3.61 14.78 3.65
CA LYS A 134 2.48 15.53 4.21
C LYS A 134 1.97 14.89 5.50
N LYS A 135 1.80 13.57 5.53
CA LYS A 135 1.34 12.85 6.74
C LYS A 135 2.35 12.98 7.88
N VAL A 136 3.64 12.82 7.59
CA VAL A 136 4.71 12.92 8.60
C VAL A 136 4.81 14.34 9.14
N LYS A 137 4.83 15.36 8.29
CA LYS A 137 4.87 16.77 8.75
C LYS A 137 3.72 17.11 9.67
N LYS A 138 2.50 16.67 9.35
CA LYS A 138 1.35 16.86 10.23
C LYS A 138 1.55 16.21 11.60
N TRP A 139 2.14 15.03 11.67
CA TRP A 139 2.45 14.37 12.94
C TRP A 139 3.58 15.04 13.71
N LEU A 140 4.58 15.61 13.03
CA LEU A 140 5.65 16.37 13.68
C LEU A 140 5.14 17.66 14.36
N GLU A 141 4.00 18.17 13.92
CA GLU A 141 3.31 19.32 14.51
C GLU A 141 2.41 18.94 15.72
N GLU A 142 2.18 17.65 15.97
CA GLU A 142 1.45 17.12 17.15
C GLU A 142 2.33 17.08 18.41
#